data_AF-A0A067N3V8-F1
#
_entry.id   AF-A0A067N3V8-F1
#
_cell.length_a   1.000
_cell.length_b   1.000
_cell.length_c   1.000
_cell.angle_alpha   90.00
_cell.angle_beta   90.00
_cell.angle_gamma   90.00
#
_symmetry.space_group_name_H-M   'P 1'
#
loop_
_entity.id
_entity.type
_entity.pdbx_description
1 polymer ?
#
loop_
_entity_poly.entity_id
_entity_poly.type
_entity_poly.pdbx_seq_one_letter_code
_entity_poly.pdbx_strand_id
1 'polypeptide(L)'
;TSKGTHNLNNGAKNCKGSEPKKVEQDDKTLPIAYTPAHHRALIALRCMVSKWPFSMVKDPLYLAEVELLRPGTVVPHPTTVSGDILKIYTESAKLVKSYFEV
;
A
#
# COMPACT_ATOMS: atom_id res chain seq x y z
N THR A 1 21.81 -33.69 6.57
CA THR A 1 20.79 -32.66 6.27
C THR A 1 21.07 -32.04 4.91
N SER A 2 20.60 -32.62 3.79
CA SER A 2 20.81 -32.01 2.45
C SER A 2 19.66 -32.15 1.44
N LYS A 3 18.56 -32.87 1.77
CA LYS A 3 17.43 -33.07 0.85
C LYS A 3 16.28 -32.05 0.95
N GLY A 4 16.15 -31.33 2.06
CA GLY A 4 14.99 -30.43 2.29
C GLY A 4 15.04 -29.11 1.51
N THR A 5 16.24 -28.58 1.24
CA THR A 5 16.42 -27.25 0.64
C THR A 5 16.42 -27.25 -0.89
N HIS A 6 16.45 -28.43 -1.52
CA HIS A 6 16.54 -28.55 -2.98
C HIS A 6 15.27 -28.01 -3.66
N ASN A 7 14.09 -28.28 -3.10
CA ASN A 7 12.83 -27.86 -3.72
C ASN A 7 12.65 -26.34 -3.65
N LEU A 8 13.09 -25.72 -2.55
CA LEU A 8 13.09 -24.27 -2.37
C LEU A 8 14.06 -23.59 -3.33
N ASN A 9 15.25 -24.17 -3.53
CA ASN A 9 16.25 -23.64 -4.45
C ASN A 9 15.81 -23.79 -5.92
N ASN A 10 15.09 -24.86 -6.27
CA ASN A 10 14.50 -25.02 -7.60
C ASN A 10 13.37 -24.00 -7.84
N GLY A 11 12.50 -23.79 -6.85
CA GLY A 11 11.45 -22.76 -6.91
C GLY A 11 12.04 -21.36 -7.11
N ALA A 12 13.06 -21.00 -6.33
CA ALA A 12 13.75 -19.70 -6.46
C ALA A 12 14.43 -19.50 -7.83
N LYS A 13 14.99 -20.57 -8.42
CA LYS A 13 15.58 -20.52 -9.77
C LYS A 13 14.52 -20.34 -10.85
N ASN A 14 13.34 -20.94 -10.69
CA ASN A 14 12.23 -20.86 -11.64
C ASN A 14 11.49 -19.52 -11.59
N CYS A 15 11.53 -18.80 -10.46
CA CYS A 15 10.94 -17.45 -10.34
C CYS A 15 11.63 -16.36 -11.18
N LYS A 16 12.80 -16.64 -11.78
CA LYS A 16 13.55 -15.66 -12.58
C LYS A 16 12.86 -15.27 -13.91
N GLY A 17 11.83 -16.00 -14.34
CA GLY A 17 11.09 -15.74 -15.58
C GLY A 17 9.82 -14.91 -15.40
N SER A 18 9.40 -14.66 -14.16
CA SER A 18 8.17 -13.94 -13.82
C SER A 18 8.50 -12.71 -12.97
N GLU A 19 9.41 -11.86 -13.45
CA GLU A 19 9.42 -10.50 -12.95
C GLU A 19 8.04 -9.89 -13.23
N PRO A 20 7.37 -9.25 -12.26
CA PRO A 20 6.19 -8.47 -12.58
C PRO A 20 6.60 -7.52 -13.69
N LYS A 21 5.87 -7.53 -14.81
CA LYS A 21 6.07 -6.57 -15.90
C LYS A 21 6.27 -5.21 -15.24
N LYS A 22 7.44 -4.58 -15.47
CA LYS A 22 7.68 -3.21 -15.03
C LYS A 22 6.42 -2.45 -15.45
N VAL A 23 5.69 -1.91 -14.48
CA VAL A 23 4.60 -1.00 -14.80
C VAL A 23 5.29 0.09 -15.60
N GLU A 24 5.05 0.12 -16.91
CA GLU A 24 5.50 1.20 -17.75
C GLU A 24 4.91 2.45 -17.12
N GLN A 25 5.80 3.21 -16.49
CA GLN A 25 5.47 4.46 -15.87
C GLN A 25 5.26 5.41 -17.05
N ASP A 26 4.01 5.48 -17.51
CA ASP A 26 3.61 6.43 -18.54
C ASP A 26 3.89 7.83 -17.99
N ASP A 27 4.97 8.43 -18.52
CA ASP A 27 5.52 9.74 -18.19
C ASP A 27 4.63 10.86 -18.76
N LYS A 28 3.32 10.70 -18.54
CA LYS A 28 2.27 11.69 -18.78
C LYS A 28 1.31 11.65 -17.59
N THR A 29 1.86 11.73 -16.38
CA THR A 29 1.04 11.88 -15.18
C THR A 29 0.46 13.29 -15.18
N LEU A 30 -0.77 13.44 -15.68
CA LEU A 30 -1.61 14.58 -15.35
C LEU A 30 -1.62 14.70 -13.82
N PRO A 31 -1.55 15.93 -13.25
CA PRO A 31 -1.59 16.10 -11.80
C PRO A 31 -2.84 15.41 -11.27
N ILE A 32 -2.63 14.38 -10.43
CA ILE A 32 -3.70 13.59 -9.84
C ILE A 32 -4.60 14.57 -9.09
N ALA A 33 -5.79 14.82 -9.64
CA ALA A 33 -6.77 15.67 -8.98
C ALA A 33 -7.07 15.07 -7.60
N TYR A 34 -7.04 15.93 -6.58
CA TYR A 34 -7.36 15.50 -5.23
C TYR A 34 -8.75 14.87 -5.20
N THR A 35 -8.83 13.69 -4.60
CA THR A 35 -10.08 13.14 -4.11
C THR A 35 -9.88 12.66 -2.68
N PRO A 36 -10.91 12.70 -1.81
CA PRO A 36 -10.80 12.19 -0.46
C PRO A 36 -10.32 10.73 -0.44
N ALA A 37 -10.80 9.89 -1.36
CA ALA A 37 -10.38 8.50 -1.47
C ALA A 37 -8.87 8.35 -1.74
N HIS A 38 -8.31 9.16 -2.63
CA HIS A 38 -6.88 9.15 -2.93
C HIS A 38 -6.05 9.59 -1.71
N HIS A 39 -6.50 10.63 -1.02
CA HIS A 39 -5.86 11.12 0.20
C HIS A 39 -5.85 10.04 1.28
N ARG A 40 -6.98 9.35 1.52
CA ARG A 40 -7.03 8.23 2.48
C ARG A 40 -6.12 7.08 2.08
N ALA A 41 -6.06 6.74 0.79
CA ALA A 41 -5.16 5.69 0.30
C ALA A 41 -3.68 6.02 0.59
N LEU A 42 -3.25 7.27 0.37
CA LEU A 42 -1.89 7.72 0.68
C LEU A 42 -1.60 7.64 2.19
N ILE A 43 -2.55 8.02 3.04
CA ILE A 43 -2.41 7.90 4.50
C ILE A 43 -2.26 6.42 4.90
N ALA A 44 -3.13 5.54 4.39
CA ALA A 44 -3.08 4.11 4.68
C ALA A 44 -1.73 3.51 4.28
N LEU A 45 -1.24 3.82 3.08
CA LEU A 45 0.08 3.39 2.60
C LEU A 45 1.21 3.91 3.48
N ARG A 46 1.17 5.19 3.89
CA ARG A 46 2.15 5.79 4.80
C ARG A 46 2.19 5.03 6.14
N CYS A 47 1.04 4.71 6.72
CA CYS A 47 0.95 3.89 7.93
C CYS A 47 1.56 2.48 7.73
N MET A 48 1.27 1.83 6.60
CA MET A 48 1.76 0.48 6.31
C MET A 48 3.28 0.41 6.11
N VAL A 49 3.83 1.36 5.34
CA VAL A 49 5.25 1.41 4.97
C VAL A 49 6.11 1.83 6.16
N SER A 50 5.75 2.94 6.80
CA SER A 50 6.57 3.54 7.85
C SER A 50 6.22 3.05 9.26
N LYS A 51 5.26 2.13 9.40
CA LYS A 51 4.75 1.59 10.68
C LYS A 51 4.18 2.67 11.63
N TRP A 52 3.55 3.68 11.06
CA TRP A 52 2.93 4.75 11.86
C TRP A 52 1.59 4.29 12.43
N PRO A 53 1.25 4.69 13.67
CA PRO A 53 -0.07 4.44 14.23
C PRO A 53 -1.13 5.23 13.45
N PHE A 54 -2.37 4.71 13.44
CA PHE A 54 -3.49 5.37 12.75
C PHE A 54 -3.85 6.72 13.37
N SER A 55 -3.45 6.96 14.63
CA SER A 55 -3.59 8.24 15.31
C SER A 55 -2.72 9.35 14.71
N MET A 56 -1.81 9.04 13.78
CA MET A 56 -1.00 10.05 13.04
C MET A 56 -1.88 11.11 12.37
N VAL A 57 -3.09 10.77 11.94
CA VAL A 57 -4.01 11.75 11.35
C VAL A 57 -4.51 12.80 12.35
N LYS A 58 -4.28 12.62 13.65
CA LYS A 58 -4.55 13.58 14.72
C LYS A 58 -3.30 14.35 15.15
N ASP A 59 -2.15 14.08 14.54
CA ASP A 59 -0.91 14.77 14.85
C ASP A 59 -1.03 16.26 14.45
N PRO A 60 -0.74 17.22 15.34
CA PRO A 60 -0.88 18.64 15.05
C PRO A 60 -0.03 19.13 13.87
N LEU A 61 1.16 18.56 13.67
CA LEU A 61 2.04 18.95 12.56
C LEU A 61 1.53 18.39 11.24
N TYR A 62 0.99 17.16 11.25
CA TYR A 62 0.29 16.60 10.09
C TYR A 62 -0.93 17.44 9.69
N LEU A 63 -1.74 17.86 10.67
CA LEU A 63 -2.89 18.73 10.40
C LEU A 63 -2.46 20.09 9.83
N ALA A 64 -1.40 20.69 10.38
CA ALA A 64 -0.82 21.93 9.87
C ALA A 64 -0.27 21.77 8.44
N GLU A 65 0.39 20.65 8.14
CA GLU A 65 0.86 20.32 6.78
C GLU A 65 -0.30 20.24 5.79
N VAL A 66 -1.37 19.51 6.15
CA VAL A 66 -2.56 19.36 5.29
C VAL A 66 -3.25 20.70 5.05
N GLU A 67 -3.43 21.52 6.09
CA GLU A 67 -4.05 22.84 5.97
C GLU A 67 -3.20 23.80 5.14
N LEU A 68 -1.87 23.77 5.29
CA LEU A 68 -0.94 24.59 4.50
C LEU A 68 -0.99 24.25 3.01
N LEU A 69 -1.04 22.95 2.67
CA LEU A 69 -1.02 22.50 1.28
C LEU A 69 -2.40 22.57 0.62
N ARG A 70 -3.47 22.34 1.38
CA ARG A 70 -4.85 22.35 0.88
C ARG A 70 -5.84 22.73 2.00
N PRO A 71 -6.10 24.04 2.19
CA PRO A 71 -7.00 24.51 3.23
C PRO A 71 -8.40 23.89 3.18
N GLY A 72 -8.97 23.59 4.35
CA GLY A 72 -10.31 23.04 4.47
C GLY A 72 -10.42 21.55 4.10
N THR A 73 -9.29 20.85 3.99
CA THR A 73 -9.28 19.40 3.73
C THR A 73 -9.79 18.64 4.95
N VAL A 74 -10.80 17.79 4.75
CA VAL A 74 -11.31 16.92 5.81
C VAL A 74 -10.39 15.72 6.00
N VAL A 75 -9.69 15.70 7.13
CA VAL A 75 -8.81 14.60 7.51
C VAL A 75 -9.65 13.41 8.04
N PRO A 76 -9.38 12.17 7.60
CA PRO A 76 -10.16 11.01 8.03
C PRO A 76 -9.97 10.69 9.51
N HIS A 77 -10.96 10.03 10.11
CA HIS A 77 -10.84 9.50 11.46
C HIS A 77 -9.85 8.31 11.49
N PRO A 78 -9.08 8.09 12.57
CA PRO A 78 -8.17 6.94 12.68
C PRO A 78 -8.84 5.58 12.40
N THR A 79 -10.09 5.41 12.81
CA THR A 79 -10.89 4.20 12.52
C THR A 79 -11.09 3.99 11.03
N THR A 80 -11.28 5.07 10.26
CA THR A 80 -11.39 5.00 8.80
C THR A 80 -10.09 4.51 8.18
N VAL A 81 -8.94 5.03 8.64
CA VAL A 81 -7.62 4.58 8.18
C VAL A 81 -7.39 3.10 8.49
N SER A 82 -7.74 2.66 9.70
CA SER A 82 -7.67 1.24 10.08
C SER A 82 -8.52 0.36 9.16
N GLY A 83 -9.77 0.79 8.88
CA GLY A 83 -10.66 0.08 7.96
C GLY A 83 -10.15 0.04 6.52
N ASP A 84 -9.58 1.15 6.02
CA ASP A 84 -8.97 1.22 4.69
C ASP A 84 -7.78 0.23 4.58
N ILE A 85 -6.93 0.14 5.60
CA ILE A 85 -5.81 -0.82 5.64
C ILE A 85 -6.30 -2.27 5.68
N LEU A 86 -7.31 -2.56 6.50
CA LEU A 86 -7.91 -3.90 6.54
C LEU A 86 -8.48 -4.29 5.16
N LYS A 87 -9.12 -3.34 4.47
CA LYS A 87 -9.61 -3.57 3.11
C LYS A 87 -8.47 -3.84 2.12
N ILE A 88 -7.40 -3.05 2.17
CA ILE A 88 -6.21 -3.28 1.32
C ILE A 88 -5.63 -4.66 1.57
N TYR A 89 -5.46 -5.04 2.84
CA TYR A 89 -4.93 -6.35 3.22
C TYR A 89 -5.82 -7.50 2.73
N THR A 90 -7.13 -7.43 2.96
CA THR A 90 -8.08 -8.49 2.58
C THR A 90 -8.17 -8.67 1.07
N GLU A 91 -8.21 -7.59 0.28
CA GLU A 91 -8.20 -7.70 -1.18
C GLU A 91 -6.85 -8.22 -1.69
N SER A 92 -5.73 -7.77 -1.12
CA SER A 92 -4.40 -8.28 -1.49
C SER A 92 -4.25 -9.76 -1.17
N ALA A 93 -4.78 -10.22 -0.03
CA ALA A 93 -4.74 -11.62 0.38
C ALA A 93 -5.50 -12.53 -0.60
N LYS A 94 -6.61 -12.07 -1.20
CA LYS A 94 -7.32 -12.83 -2.25
C LYS A 94 -6.43 -13.04 -3.48
N LEU A 95 -5.72 -11.99 -3.91
CA LEU A 95 -4.80 -12.07 -5.05
C LEU A 95 -3.65 -13.04 -4.77
N VAL A 96 -3.06 -12.96 -3.58
CA VAL A 96 -1.99 -13.88 -3.15
C VAL A 96 -2.51 -15.32 -3.10
N LYS A 97 -3.71 -15.55 -2.55
CA LYS A 97 -4.33 -16.88 -2.50
C LYS A 97 -4.53 -17.46 -3.91
N SER A 98 -5.11 -16.67 -4.82
CA SER A 98 -5.30 -17.06 -6.22
C SER A 98 -3.97 -17.42 -6.91
N TYR A 99 -2.88 -16.73 -6.60
CA TYR A 99 -1.56 -17.03 -7.14
C TYR A 99 -1.03 -18.41 -6.71
N PHE A 100 -1.38 -18.86 -5.51
CA PHE A 100 -0.95 -20.16 -4.97
C PHE A 100 -1.93 -21.31 -5.22
N GLU A 101 -3.09 -21.06 -5.82
CA GLU A 101 -4.07 -22.10 -6.20
C GLU A 101 -3.72 -22.82 -7.52
N VAL A 102 -2.42 -22.87 -7.87
CA VAL A 102 -1.87 -23.58 -9.05
C VAL A 102 -1.65 -25.06 -8.76
#